data_AF-A0A418GJ74-F1
#
_entry.id   AF-A0A418GJ74-F1
#
_cell.length_a   1.000
_cell.length_b   1.000
_cell.length_c   1.000
_cell.angle_alpha   90.00
_cell.angle_beta   90.00
_cell.angle_gamma   90.00
#
_symmetry.space_group_name_H-M   'P 1'
#
loop_
_entity.id
_entity.type
_entity.pdbx_description
1 polymer ?
#
loop_
_entity_poly.entity_id
_entity_poly.type
_entity_poly.pdbx_seq_one_letter_code
_entity_poly.pdbx_strand_id
1 'polypeptide(L)'
;ASDVYKRQPYWLDGHYLSAQTALRLGYKQVADAIRDEVTDFLARLPALINLLFNDRTPFVSEQTKQWLASSGSVNQTVPVVQTDEELQAAKACFDENGLEAALRYLENLPEGDPRHQFHRQFFGAQLLEEAGMVQLAQQQYRMLFRTGLHMMLSEWEPSLLKALEQKLTAEQ
;
A
#
# COMPACT_ATOMS: atom_id res chain seq x y z
N ALA A 1 15.33 8.07 -24.27
CA ALA A 1 14.95 6.89 -25.06
C ALA A 1 16.06 5.86 -24.98
N SER A 2 15.86 4.75 -24.27
CA SER A 2 16.65 3.51 -24.36
C SER A 2 15.92 2.40 -23.60
N ASP A 3 14.95 1.79 -24.28
CA ASP A 3 14.76 0.34 -24.33
C ASP A 3 14.98 -0.51 -23.06
N VAL A 4 14.11 -0.37 -22.05
CA VAL A 4 13.90 -1.42 -21.02
C VAL A 4 12.42 -1.75 -20.85
N TYR A 5 11.62 -1.64 -21.92
CA TYR A 5 10.35 -2.37 -22.02
C TYR A 5 10.61 -3.83 -22.41
N LYS A 6 11.56 -4.45 -21.70
CA LYS A 6 11.89 -5.85 -21.86
C LYS A 6 10.72 -6.61 -21.26
N ARG A 7 9.83 -7.08 -22.14
CA ARG A 7 8.72 -8.01 -21.87
C ARG A 7 9.01 -8.82 -20.62
N GLN A 8 8.23 -8.60 -19.58
CA GLN A 8 8.26 -9.37 -18.34
C GLN A 8 7.15 -10.43 -18.43
N PRO A 9 7.37 -11.59 -19.10
CA PRO A 9 6.35 -12.64 -19.21
C PRO A 9 5.95 -13.24 -17.85
N TYR A 10 6.67 -12.88 -16.78
CA TYR A 10 6.44 -13.32 -15.42
C TYR A 10 6.06 -12.18 -14.47
N TRP A 11 5.50 -11.10 -15.00
CA TRP A 11 5.02 -9.98 -14.19
C TRP A 11 3.75 -10.38 -13.44
N LEU A 12 3.91 -11.21 -12.40
CA LEU A 12 2.85 -11.58 -11.48
C LEU A 12 2.24 -10.33 -10.82
N ASP A 13 3.04 -9.27 -10.67
CA ASP A 13 2.54 -7.97 -10.22
C ASP A 13 1.62 -7.29 -11.27
N GLY A 14 1.77 -7.59 -12.57
CA GLY A 14 0.84 -7.14 -13.61
C GLY A 14 -0.55 -7.78 -13.47
N HIS A 15 -0.61 -9.05 -13.03
CA HIS A 15 -1.88 -9.71 -12.72
C HIS A 15 -2.52 -9.12 -11.46
N TYR A 16 -1.72 -8.79 -10.44
CA TYR A 16 -2.17 -8.05 -9.26
C TYR A 16 -2.80 -6.70 -9.64
N LEU A 17 -2.11 -5.90 -10.46
CA LEU A 17 -2.63 -4.60 -10.93
C LEU A 17 -3.92 -4.75 -11.76
N SER A 18 -4.01 -5.80 -12.56
CA SER A 18 -5.21 -6.11 -13.35
C SER A 18 -6.39 -6.48 -12.45
N ALA A 19 -6.17 -7.32 -11.43
CA ALA A 19 -7.18 -7.67 -10.44
C ALA A 19 -7.62 -6.44 -9.62
N GLN A 20 -6.69 -5.58 -9.23
CA GLN A 20 -7.00 -4.34 -8.52
C GLN A 20 -7.82 -3.38 -9.38
N THR A 21 -7.51 -3.27 -10.68
CA THR A 21 -8.30 -2.47 -11.62
C THR A 21 -9.71 -3.03 -11.79
N ALA A 22 -9.86 -4.36 -11.91
CA ALA A 22 -11.16 -5.01 -11.97
C ALA A 22 -11.98 -4.78 -10.69
N LEU A 23 -11.35 -4.82 -9.51
CA LEU A 23 -12.00 -4.48 -8.24
C LEU A 23 -12.50 -3.03 -8.23
N ARG A 24 -11.66 -2.08 -8.67
CA ARG A 24 -12.02 -0.65 -8.75
C ARG A 24 -13.19 -0.37 -9.70
N LEU A 25 -13.33 -1.17 -10.75
CA LEU A 25 -14.45 -1.09 -11.69
C LEU A 25 -15.70 -1.86 -11.22
N GLY A 26 -15.66 -2.46 -10.02
CA GLY A 26 -16.78 -3.21 -9.44
C GLY A 26 -16.88 -4.67 -9.92
N TYR A 27 -15.95 -5.14 -10.75
CA TYR A 27 -15.91 -6.49 -11.29
C TYR A 27 -15.23 -7.47 -10.31
N LYS A 28 -15.82 -7.66 -9.13
CA LYS A 28 -15.26 -8.52 -8.06
C LYS A 28 -15.01 -9.96 -8.52
N GLN A 29 -15.97 -10.56 -9.23
CA GLN A 29 -15.83 -11.92 -9.76
C GLN A 29 -14.65 -12.06 -10.75
N VAL A 30 -14.38 -11.02 -11.53
CA VAL A 30 -13.24 -11.02 -12.48
C VAL A 30 -11.92 -10.92 -11.71
N ALA A 31 -11.87 -10.10 -10.67
CA ALA A 31 -10.69 -9.99 -9.83
C ALA A 31 -10.38 -11.29 -9.06
N ASP A 32 -11.41 -11.95 -8.53
CA ASP A 32 -11.27 -13.25 -7.88
C ASP A 32 -10.79 -14.31 -8.89
N ALA A 33 -11.38 -14.37 -10.09
CA ALA A 33 -10.94 -15.29 -11.13
C ALA A 33 -9.46 -15.07 -11.53
N ILE A 34 -9.02 -13.81 -11.65
CA ILE A 34 -7.60 -13.49 -11.91
C ILE A 34 -6.71 -14.00 -10.77
N ARG A 35 -7.12 -13.83 -9.51
CA ARG A 35 -6.36 -14.32 -8.35
C ARG A 35 -6.28 -15.85 -8.36
N ASP A 36 -7.39 -16.53 -8.60
CA ASP A 36 -7.48 -17.98 -8.53
C ASP A 36 -6.59 -18.62 -9.62
N GLU A 37 -6.61 -18.07 -10.84
CA GLU A 37 -5.71 -18.50 -11.93
C GLU A 37 -4.22 -18.30 -11.60
N VAL A 38 -3.87 -17.18 -10.95
CA VAL A 38 -2.49 -16.93 -10.50
C VAL A 38 -2.10 -17.90 -9.38
N THR A 39 -3.01 -18.21 -8.47
CA THR A 39 -2.81 -19.16 -7.38
C THR A 39 -2.56 -20.56 -7.91
N ASP A 40 -3.38 -21.02 -8.87
CA ASP A 40 -3.24 -22.32 -9.53
C ASP A 40 -1.97 -22.40 -10.38
N PHE A 41 -1.57 -21.30 -11.01
CA PHE A 41 -0.28 -21.21 -11.70
C PHE A 41 0.90 -21.38 -10.74
N LEU A 42 0.87 -20.72 -9.58
CA LEU A 42 1.92 -20.83 -8.56
C LEU A 42 1.91 -22.19 -7.86
N ALA A 43 0.76 -22.82 -7.67
CA ALA A 43 0.65 -24.18 -7.14
C ALA A 43 1.37 -25.21 -8.05
N ARG A 44 1.33 -24.99 -9.38
CA ARG A 44 2.05 -25.83 -10.35
C ARG A 44 3.55 -25.56 -10.38
N LEU A 45 3.97 -24.35 -10.02
CA LEU A 45 5.37 -23.91 -10.08
C LEU A 45 5.78 -23.14 -8.80
N PRO A 46 5.83 -23.82 -7.65
CA PRO A 46 6.04 -23.15 -6.35
C PRO A 46 7.43 -22.50 -6.23
N ALA A 47 8.41 -22.97 -7.01
CA ALA A 47 9.75 -22.40 -7.05
C ALA A 47 9.76 -20.92 -7.48
N LEU A 48 8.78 -20.46 -8.27
CA LEU A 48 8.72 -19.09 -8.80
C LEU A 48 8.61 -18.01 -7.70
N ILE A 49 7.99 -18.34 -6.56
CA ILE A 49 7.80 -17.40 -5.43
C ILE A 49 9.13 -16.94 -4.81
N ASN A 50 10.15 -17.80 -4.87
CA ASN A 50 11.44 -17.58 -4.23
C ASN A 50 12.55 -17.18 -5.20
N LEU A 51 12.22 -17.03 -6.49
CA LEU A 51 13.19 -16.58 -7.47
C LEU A 51 13.52 -15.10 -7.28
N LEU A 52 14.73 -14.76 -7.69
CA LEU A 52 15.24 -13.40 -7.74
C LEU A 52 15.65 -13.13 -9.18
N PHE A 53 15.41 -11.90 -9.65
CA PHE A 53 16.03 -11.42 -10.87
C PHE A 53 17.55 -11.25 -10.66
N ASN A 54 18.28 -11.05 -11.76
CA ASN A 54 19.74 -10.92 -11.74
C ASN A 54 20.24 -9.73 -10.89
N ASP A 55 19.38 -8.74 -10.64
CA ASP A 55 19.61 -7.58 -9.77
C ASP A 55 19.22 -7.82 -8.31
N ARG A 56 18.90 -9.06 -7.94
CA ARG A 56 18.39 -9.49 -6.61
C ARG A 56 17.03 -8.93 -6.24
N THR A 57 16.28 -8.36 -7.18
CA THR A 57 14.87 -8.03 -6.91
C THR A 57 14.02 -9.31 -6.83
N PRO A 58 13.10 -9.42 -5.85
CA PRO A 58 12.16 -10.53 -5.77
C PRO A 58 11.36 -10.66 -7.06
N PHE A 59 11.22 -11.90 -7.54
CA PHE A 59 10.43 -12.19 -8.73
C PHE A 59 8.93 -11.96 -8.52
N VAL A 60 8.49 -12.05 -7.27
CA VAL A 60 7.14 -11.70 -6.81
C VAL A 60 7.30 -10.64 -5.73
N SER A 61 6.67 -9.47 -5.91
CA SER A 61 6.69 -8.43 -4.89
C SER A 61 5.99 -8.90 -3.62
N GLU A 62 6.36 -8.31 -2.49
CA GLU A 62 5.73 -8.62 -1.20
C GLU A 62 4.22 -8.33 -1.21
N GLN A 63 3.81 -7.30 -1.96
CA GLN A 63 2.40 -6.93 -2.15
C GLN A 63 1.61 -8.04 -2.87
N THR A 64 2.17 -8.59 -3.95
CA THR A 64 1.54 -9.69 -4.69
C THR A 64 1.49 -10.97 -3.86
N LYS A 65 2.51 -11.24 -3.02
CA LYS A 65 2.48 -12.37 -2.08
C LYS A 65 1.36 -12.23 -1.04
N GLN A 66 1.21 -11.04 -0.46
CA GLN A 66 0.14 -10.76 0.51
C GLN A 66 -1.26 -10.88 -0.12
N TRP A 67 -1.42 -10.37 -1.34
CA TRP A 67 -2.68 -10.50 -2.10
C TRP A 67 -3.08 -11.98 -2.33
N LEU A 68 -2.12 -12.84 -2.69
CA LEU A 68 -2.37 -14.27 -2.88
C LEU A 68 -2.60 -15.02 -1.55
N ALA A 69 -1.88 -14.63 -0.49
CA ALA A 69 -2.02 -15.21 0.85
C ALA A 69 -3.32 -14.82 1.56
N SER A 70 -4.05 -13.81 1.08
CA SER A 70 -5.33 -13.35 1.64
C SER A 70 -6.49 -14.35 1.45
N SER A 71 -6.21 -15.54 0.92
CA SER A 71 -7.14 -16.64 0.74
C SER A 71 -7.53 -17.27 2.08
N GLY A 72 -8.55 -16.71 2.73
CA GLY A 72 -9.23 -17.38 3.84
C GLY A 72 -8.81 -16.94 5.24
N SER A 73 -8.76 -15.65 5.50
CA SER A 73 -9.19 -15.11 6.81
C SER A 73 -9.38 -13.62 6.67
N VAL A 74 -10.63 -13.18 6.76
CA VAL A 74 -10.91 -11.90 7.42
C VAL A 74 -10.16 -11.97 8.75
N ASN A 75 -9.33 -10.96 9.05
CA ASN A 75 -8.43 -10.87 10.21
C ASN A 75 -6.97 -11.29 9.96
N GLN A 76 -6.24 -10.60 9.08
CA GLN A 76 -4.98 -9.95 9.44
C GLN A 76 -4.78 -8.77 8.50
N THR A 77 -5.33 -7.62 8.90
CA THR A 77 -5.10 -6.33 8.26
C THR A 77 -3.65 -5.93 8.51
N VAL A 78 -2.77 -6.36 7.61
CA VAL A 78 -1.55 -5.59 7.31
C VAL A 78 -2.02 -4.21 6.83
N PRO A 79 -1.67 -3.13 7.53
CA PRO A 79 -2.37 -1.86 7.37
C PRO A 79 -1.93 -1.11 6.08
N VAL A 80 -1.02 -1.68 5.28
CA VAL A 80 -0.56 -1.10 4.00
C VAL A 80 -1.67 -1.07 2.95
N VAL A 81 -2.52 -2.11 2.87
CA VAL A 81 -3.60 -2.18 1.86
C VAL A 81 -4.76 -1.25 2.20
N GLN A 82 -5.10 -1.12 3.49
CA GLN A 82 -6.17 -0.22 3.95
C GLN A 82 -5.81 1.26 3.72
N THR A 83 -4.54 1.62 3.86
CA THR A 83 -4.10 3.00 3.63
C THR A 83 -4.39 3.42 2.19
N ASP A 84 -4.06 2.57 1.21
CA ASP A 84 -4.17 2.94 -0.19
C ASP A 84 -5.63 3.05 -0.65
N GLU A 85 -6.53 2.21 -0.12
CA GLU A 85 -7.97 2.29 -0.35
C GLU A 85 -8.60 3.54 0.30
N GLU A 86 -8.23 3.86 1.54
CA GLU A 86 -8.68 5.07 2.25
C GLU A 86 -8.25 6.35 1.52
N LEU A 87 -6.99 6.43 1.08
CA LEU A 87 -6.48 7.59 0.36
C LEU A 87 -7.14 7.73 -1.03
N GLN A 88 -7.43 6.62 -1.71
CA GLN A 88 -8.17 6.63 -2.98
C GLN A 88 -9.62 7.10 -2.80
N ALA A 89 -10.29 6.67 -1.73
CA ALA A 89 -11.63 7.15 -1.39
C ALA A 89 -11.64 8.65 -1.05
N ALA A 90 -10.62 9.13 -0.33
CA ALA A 90 -10.43 10.55 -0.06
C ALA A 90 -10.21 11.35 -1.35
N LYS A 91 -9.46 10.81 -2.32
CA LYS A 91 -9.26 11.43 -3.64
C LYS A 91 -10.56 11.50 -4.45
N ALA A 92 -11.33 10.41 -4.49
CA ALA A 92 -12.63 10.42 -5.16
C ALA A 92 -13.58 11.45 -4.51
N CYS A 93 -13.59 11.54 -3.18
CA CYS A 93 -14.36 12.55 -2.46
C CYS A 93 -13.93 13.98 -2.82
N PHE A 94 -12.63 14.21 -3.01
CA PHE A 94 -12.09 15.50 -3.46
C PHE A 94 -12.59 15.86 -4.86
N ASP A 95 -12.53 14.91 -5.80
CA ASP A 95 -12.94 15.14 -7.20
C ASP A 95 -14.46 15.36 -7.32
N GLU A 96 -15.27 14.70 -6.47
CA GLU A 96 -16.75 14.79 -6.50
C GLU A 96 -17.33 15.94 -5.67
N ASN A 97 -16.83 16.14 -4.45
CA ASN A 97 -17.45 17.00 -3.43
C ASN A 97 -16.52 18.15 -2.98
N GLY A 98 -15.31 18.22 -3.54
CA GLY A 98 -14.32 19.24 -3.22
C GLY A 98 -13.52 18.96 -1.95
N LEU A 99 -12.59 19.87 -1.67
CA LEU A 99 -11.58 19.69 -0.63
C LEU A 99 -12.12 19.50 0.78
N GLU A 100 -13.13 20.28 1.17
CA GLU A 100 -13.66 20.23 2.55
C GLU A 100 -14.24 18.85 2.86
N ALA A 101 -14.94 18.25 1.90
CA ALA A 101 -15.47 16.89 2.03
C ALA A 101 -14.35 15.85 2.14
N ALA A 102 -13.29 15.99 1.35
CA ALA A 102 -12.14 15.08 1.38
C ALA A 102 -11.35 15.16 2.70
N LEU A 103 -11.12 16.37 3.22
CA LEU A 103 -10.45 16.56 4.52
C LEU A 103 -11.31 16.01 5.66
N ARG A 104 -12.62 16.29 5.63
CA ARG A 104 -13.57 15.73 6.60
C ARG A 104 -13.60 14.21 6.55
N TYR A 105 -13.51 13.62 5.36
CA TYR A 105 -13.40 12.17 5.22
C TYR A 105 -12.13 11.64 5.90
N LEU A 106 -10.97 12.26 5.65
CA LEU A 106 -9.70 11.89 6.27
C LEU A 106 -9.71 12.03 7.81
N GLU A 107 -10.38 13.05 8.35
CA GLU A 107 -10.52 13.26 9.80
C GLU A 107 -11.46 12.24 10.48
N ASN A 108 -12.46 11.71 9.75
CA ASN A 108 -13.40 10.72 10.28
C ASN A 108 -12.86 9.29 10.24
N LEU A 109 -11.69 9.06 9.63
CA LEU A 109 -11.05 7.74 9.64
C LEU A 109 -10.58 7.40 11.05
N PRO A 110 -10.66 6.12 11.46
CA PRO A 110 -10.22 5.70 12.79
C PRO A 110 -8.73 5.99 12.99
N GLU A 111 -8.34 6.38 14.19
CA GLU A 111 -6.92 6.57 14.55
C GLU A 111 -6.16 5.26 14.30
N GLY A 112 -5.30 5.27 13.27
CA GLY A 112 -4.46 4.14 12.90
C GLY A 112 -3.09 4.21 13.56
N ASP A 113 -2.17 3.33 13.13
CA ASP A 113 -0.78 3.38 13.58
C ASP A 113 -0.14 4.76 13.27
N PRO A 114 0.88 5.18 14.02
CA PRO A 114 1.49 6.51 13.85
C PRO A 114 2.05 6.74 12.44
N ARG A 115 2.55 5.68 11.80
CA ARG A 115 2.92 5.65 10.38
C ARG A 115 1.73 6.00 9.48
N HIS A 116 0.57 5.38 9.70
CA HIS A 116 -0.66 5.62 8.93
C HIS A 116 -1.14 7.05 9.05
N GLN A 117 -1.14 7.57 10.28
CA GLN A 117 -1.52 8.95 10.54
C GLN A 117 -0.63 9.94 9.80
N PHE A 118 0.69 9.69 9.79
CA PHE A 118 1.63 10.52 9.03
C PHE A 118 1.35 10.49 7.52
N HIS A 119 1.11 9.30 6.95
CA HIS A 119 0.76 9.18 5.53
C HIS A 119 -0.55 9.89 5.18
N ARG A 120 -1.57 9.82 6.05
CA ARG A 120 -2.83 10.57 5.87
C ARG A 120 -2.62 12.09 5.92
N GLN A 121 -1.82 12.59 6.86
CA GLN A 121 -1.50 14.02 6.96
C GLN A 121 -0.72 14.51 5.73
N PHE A 122 0.21 13.70 5.23
CA PHE A 122 0.95 14.00 4.00
C PHE A 122 0.01 14.08 2.79
N PHE A 123 -0.90 13.12 2.66
CA PHE A 123 -1.90 13.12 1.59
C PHE A 123 -2.85 14.32 1.66
N GLY A 124 -3.31 14.69 2.86
CA GLY A 124 -4.10 15.90 3.07
C GLY A 124 -3.37 17.18 2.61
N ALA A 125 -2.05 17.26 2.82
CA ALA A 125 -1.24 18.36 2.30
C ALA A 125 -1.16 18.36 0.75
N GLN A 126 -1.14 17.18 0.11
CA GLN A 126 -1.22 17.07 -1.35
C GLN A 126 -2.57 17.53 -1.89
N LEU A 127 -3.68 17.20 -1.23
CA LEU A 127 -5.00 17.69 -1.60
C LEU A 127 -5.11 19.21 -1.47
N LEU A 128 -4.49 19.80 -0.43
CA LEU A 128 -4.42 21.25 -0.26
C LEU A 128 -3.64 21.92 -1.40
N GLU A 129 -2.53 21.32 -1.82
CA GLU A 129 -1.75 21.81 -2.97
C GLU A 129 -2.57 21.75 -4.25
N GLU A 130 -3.27 20.64 -4.50
CA GLU A 130 -4.11 20.44 -5.69
C GLU A 130 -5.32 21.39 -5.71
N ALA A 131 -5.87 21.74 -4.55
CA ALA A 131 -6.90 22.77 -4.42
C ALA A 131 -6.39 24.21 -4.63
N GLY A 132 -5.09 24.40 -4.86
CA GLY A 132 -4.46 25.71 -5.04
C GLY A 132 -4.03 26.41 -3.75
N MET A 133 -4.17 25.77 -2.58
CA MET A 133 -3.73 26.29 -1.27
C MET A 133 -2.26 25.99 -1.00
N VAL A 134 -1.39 26.36 -1.94
CA VAL A 134 0.04 26.03 -1.95
C VAL A 134 0.76 26.53 -0.70
N GLN A 135 0.44 27.73 -0.19
CA GLN A 135 1.08 28.26 1.02
C GLN A 135 0.76 27.42 2.26
N LEU A 136 -0.49 26.95 2.39
CA LEU A 136 -0.91 26.11 3.51
C LEU A 136 -0.30 24.70 3.40
N ALA A 137 -0.31 24.12 2.19
CA ALA A 137 0.35 22.85 1.91
C ALA A 137 1.85 22.89 2.28
N GLN A 138 2.56 23.96 1.91
CA GLN A 138 3.98 24.14 2.25
C GLN A 138 4.22 24.24 3.77
N GLN A 139 3.36 24.91 4.52
CA GLN A 139 3.45 24.93 5.98
C GLN A 139 3.27 23.52 6.55
N GLN A 140 2.28 22.77 6.04
CA GLN A 140 2.01 21.40 6.49
C GLN A 140 3.19 20.47 6.17
N TYR A 141 3.80 20.58 4.99
CA TYR A 141 5.00 19.81 4.66
C TYR A 141 6.18 20.13 5.57
N ARG A 142 6.40 21.41 5.91
CA ARG A 142 7.48 21.79 6.85
C ARG A 142 7.27 21.23 8.24
N MET A 143 6.02 21.24 8.72
CA MET A 143 5.66 20.65 10.00
C MET A 143 5.89 19.14 9.98
N LEU A 144 5.36 18.44 8.98
CA LEU A 144 5.55 16.99 8.81
C LEU A 144 7.02 16.61 8.71
N PHE A 145 7.81 17.37 7.95
CA PHE A 145 9.24 17.12 7.81
C PHE A 145 9.99 17.25 9.16
N ARG A 146 9.67 18.28 9.95
CA ARG A 146 10.25 18.43 11.30
C ARG A 146 9.84 17.30 12.22
N THR A 147 8.57 16.91 12.22
CA THR A 147 8.06 15.82 13.05
C THR A 147 8.72 14.49 12.68
N GLY A 148 8.79 14.17 11.39
CA GLY A 148 9.40 12.93 10.91
C GLY A 148 10.88 12.79 11.24
N LEU A 149 11.63 13.90 11.34
CA LEU A 149 13.04 13.87 11.75
C LEU A 149 13.26 13.47 13.22
N HIS A 150 12.28 13.71 14.10
CA HIS A 150 12.42 13.44 15.54
C HIS A 150 11.72 12.15 15.97
N MET A 151 10.93 11.54 15.08
CA MET A 151 10.12 10.38 15.40
C MET A 151 10.98 9.11 15.41
N MET A 152 11.00 8.40 16.53
CA MET A 152 11.80 7.18 16.65
C MET A 152 11.09 5.98 16.02
N LEU A 153 11.86 4.98 15.59
CA LEU A 153 11.30 3.74 15.02
C LEU A 153 10.35 3.03 16.01
N SER A 154 10.61 3.16 17.32
CA SER A 154 9.76 2.63 18.39
C SER A 154 8.38 3.27 18.46
N GLU A 155 8.27 4.52 18.08
CA GLU A 155 7.00 5.26 18.02
C GLU A 155 6.35 5.10 16.65
N TRP A 156 7.16 4.96 15.60
CA TRP A 156 6.71 4.88 14.22
C TRP A 156 6.17 3.50 13.82
N GLU A 157 6.86 2.42 14.18
CA GLU A 157 6.53 1.05 13.79
C GLU A 157 6.83 0.04 14.90
N PRO A 158 6.07 0.09 16.02
CA PRO A 158 6.30 -0.77 17.18
C PRO A 158 6.08 -2.25 16.88
N SER A 159 5.25 -2.58 15.89
CA SER A 159 5.02 -3.94 15.41
C SER A 159 6.28 -4.58 14.81
N LEU A 160 7.08 -3.79 14.09
CA LEU A 160 8.37 -4.24 13.55
C LEU A 160 9.36 -4.55 14.67
N LEU A 161 9.43 -3.71 15.70
CA LEU A 161 10.28 -3.97 16.86
C LEU A 161 9.87 -5.25 17.60
N LYS A 162 8.57 -5.47 17.82
CA LYS A 162 8.06 -6.71 18.42
C LYS A 162 8.43 -7.94 17.58
N ALA A 163 8.35 -7.84 16.26
CA ALA A 163 8.74 -8.93 15.37
C ALA A 163 10.24 -9.23 15.47
N LEU A 164 11.09 -8.19 15.58
CA LEU A 164 12.52 -8.34 15.80
C LEU A 164 12.84 -9.00 17.15
N GLU A 165 12.17 -8.58 18.22
CA GLU A 165 12.30 -9.20 19.56
C GLU A 165 11.93 -10.69 19.55
N GLN A 166 10.86 -11.06 18.85
CA GLN A 166 10.45 -12.47 18.72
C GLN A 166 11.50 -13.32 18.00
N LYS A 167 12.18 -12.76 16.99
CA LYS A 167 13.23 -13.47 16.25
C LYS A 167 14.51 -13.63 17.07
N LEU A 168 14.89 -12.61 17.84
CA LEU A 168 16.06 -12.66 18.73
C LEU A 168 15.88 -13.66 19.87
N THR A 169 14.67 -13.75 20.45
CA THR A 169 14.38 -14.70 21.54
C THR A 169 14.28 -16.15 21.05
N ALA A 170 13.94 -16.37 19.78
CA ALA A 170 13.86 -17.71 19.19
C ALA A 170 15.24 -18.34 18.87
N GLU A 171 16.32 -17.55 18.93
CA GLU A 171 17.71 -18.01 18.76
C GLU A 171 18.41 -18.39 20.09
N GLN A 172 17.70 -18.36 21.22
CA GLN A 172 18.16 -18.88 22.52
C GLN A 172 17.44 -20.17 22.91
#